data_AF-A0A3E0P0L7-F1
#
_entry.id   AF-A0A3E0P0L7-F1
#
_cell.length_a   1.000
_cell.length_b   1.000
_cell.length_c   1.000
_cell.angle_alpha   90.00
_cell.angle_beta   90.00
_cell.angle_gamma   90.00
#
_symmetry.space_group_name_H-M   'P 1'
#
loop_
_entity.id
_entity.type
_entity.pdbx_description
1 polymer ?
#
loop_
_entity_poly.entity_id
_entity_poly.type
_entity_poly.pdbx_seq_one_letter_code
_entity_poly.pdbx_strand_id
1 'polypeptide(L)'
;MYHFELPKDQWPEFPDRCAVCGCEAPGGDAAVMTIAGDSSAPMLRSVGPIQWMRMPVCPICIWSMRQRVWLRILIFWVGFGASLALAWWMSGWPASGERKWLFKAAVYLAWAPWMLVLLGIHLPVELTICDDTLRYTFKSRRFSEDFAALNDVEATDDRSEEEAMLPPDD
;
A
#
# COMPACT_ATOMS: atom_id res chain seq x y z
N MET A 1 -1.23 -14.74 0.39
CA MET A 1 -1.69 -13.83 -0.69
C MET A 1 -1.45 -14.57 -2.00
N TYR A 2 -2.02 -14.12 -3.12
CA TYR A 2 -1.85 -14.81 -4.41
C TYR A 2 -1.04 -13.91 -5.35
N HIS A 3 0.04 -14.44 -5.92
CA HIS A 3 1.00 -13.69 -6.71
C HIS A 3 1.00 -14.15 -8.17
N PHE A 4 1.04 -13.20 -9.10
CA PHE A 4 1.12 -13.45 -10.54
C PHE A 4 2.08 -12.45 -11.15
N GLU A 5 2.88 -12.89 -12.10
CA GLU A 5 3.81 -12.03 -12.83
C GLU A 5 3.39 -11.90 -14.28
N LEU A 6 3.37 -10.66 -14.78
CA LEU A 6 3.17 -10.37 -16.20
C LEU A 6 4.34 -9.55 -16.74
N PRO A 7 4.73 -9.75 -18.01
CA PRO A 7 5.65 -8.86 -18.70
C PRO A 7 5.16 -7.40 -18.67
N LYS A 8 6.08 -6.43 -18.55
CA LYS A 8 5.73 -5.00 -18.48
C LYS A 8 5.04 -4.45 -19.72
N ASP A 9 5.22 -5.09 -20.87
CA ASP A 9 4.61 -4.75 -22.14
C ASP A 9 3.21 -5.35 -22.33
N GLN A 10 2.82 -6.30 -21.47
CA GLN A 10 1.49 -6.89 -21.47
C GLN A 10 0.52 -6.06 -20.63
N TRP A 11 -0.58 -5.62 -21.24
CA TRP A 11 -1.68 -5.00 -20.53
C TRP A 11 -2.54 -6.09 -19.87
N PRO A 12 -2.69 -6.09 -18.54
CA PRO A 12 -3.49 -7.10 -17.86
C PRO A 12 -4.98 -6.87 -18.07
N GLU A 13 -5.70 -7.97 -18.24
CA GLU A 13 -7.15 -8.02 -18.23
C GLU A 13 -7.67 -8.32 -16.83
N PHE A 14 -8.65 -7.55 -16.38
CA PHE A 14 -9.25 -7.76 -15.06
C PHE A 14 -10.63 -8.41 -15.15
N PRO A 15 -10.96 -9.29 -14.18
CA PRO A 15 -12.30 -9.83 -14.05
C PRO A 15 -13.35 -8.72 -13.92
N ASP A 16 -14.50 -8.87 -14.58
CA ASP A 16 -15.65 -7.95 -14.49
C ASP A 16 -16.39 -8.09 -13.14
N ARG A 17 -15.67 -7.88 -12.04
CA ARG A 17 -16.18 -7.87 -10.66
C ARG A 17 -15.34 -6.91 -9.82
N CYS A 18 -15.89 -6.46 -8.70
CA CYS A 18 -15.19 -5.57 -7.78
C CYS A 18 -13.97 -6.25 -7.15
N ALA A 19 -12.77 -5.69 -7.34
CA ALA A 19 -11.52 -6.21 -6.76
C ALA A 19 -11.51 -6.26 -5.22
N VAL A 20 -12.36 -5.47 -4.55
CA VAL A 20 -12.44 -5.39 -3.09
C VAL A 20 -13.43 -6.39 -2.51
N CYS A 21 -14.67 -6.41 -3.01
CA CYS A 21 -15.76 -7.18 -2.41
C CYS A 21 -16.26 -8.35 -3.28
N GLY A 22 -15.78 -8.47 -4.53
CA GLY A 22 -16.18 -9.53 -5.47
C GLY A 22 -17.55 -9.36 -6.12
N CYS A 23 -18.25 -8.23 -5.90
CA CYS A 23 -19.54 -7.93 -6.52
C CYS A 23 -19.44 -7.91 -8.06
N GLU A 24 -20.35 -8.61 -8.75
CA GLU A 24 -20.33 -8.85 -10.21
C GLU A 24 -20.68 -7.64 -11.07
N ALA A 25 -21.13 -6.53 -10.48
CA ALA A 25 -21.43 -5.30 -11.20
C ALA A 25 -20.46 -4.18 -10.78
N PRO A 26 -19.21 -4.18 -11.27
CA PRO A 26 -18.31 -3.07 -11.03
C PRO A 26 -18.79 -1.87 -11.86
N GLY A 27 -19.66 -1.05 -11.29
CA GLY A 27 -20.16 0.18 -11.95
C GLY A 27 -19.13 1.30 -12.08
N GLY A 28 -17.83 1.00 -12.01
CA GLY A 28 -16.76 1.99 -12.12
C GLY A 28 -15.36 1.40 -11.95
N ASP A 29 -14.37 2.26 -12.23
CA ASP A 29 -12.96 1.93 -12.12
C ASP A 29 -12.29 2.75 -11.01
N ALA A 30 -11.38 2.13 -10.28
CA ALA A 30 -10.45 2.82 -9.40
C ALA A 30 -9.07 2.86 -10.07
N ALA A 31 -8.49 4.06 -10.17
CA ALA A 31 -7.09 4.21 -10.53
C ALA A 31 -6.22 3.87 -9.31
N VAL A 32 -5.43 2.81 -9.42
CA VAL A 32 -4.38 2.46 -8.48
C VAL A 32 -3.08 3.03 -9.02
N MET A 33 -2.46 3.87 -8.19
CA MET A 33 -1.10 4.32 -8.39
C MET A 33 -0.21 3.35 -7.64
N THR A 34 0.72 2.70 -8.34
CA THR A 34 1.84 2.02 -7.68
C THR A 34 3.14 2.75 -7.99
N ILE A 35 4.09 2.63 -7.08
CA ILE A 35 5.45 3.13 -7.26
C ILE A 35 6.36 1.92 -7.25
N ALA A 36 7.23 1.81 -8.25
CA ALA A 36 8.25 0.78 -8.28
C ALA A 36 9.09 0.86 -6.99
N GLY A 37 9.17 -0.26 -6.28
CA GLY A 37 10.00 -0.35 -5.10
C GLY A 37 10.09 -1.79 -4.64
N ASP A 38 11.30 -2.17 -4.26
CA ASP A 38 11.58 -3.46 -3.66
C ASP A 38 10.69 -3.66 -2.43
N SER A 39 10.09 -4.85 -2.31
CA SER A 39 9.23 -5.21 -1.19
C SER A 39 9.98 -5.14 0.14
N SER A 40 11.31 -5.30 0.09
CA SER A 40 12.24 -5.25 1.23
C SER A 40 12.40 -3.84 1.83
N ALA A 41 12.14 -2.77 1.06
CA ALA A 41 12.44 -1.40 1.46
C ALA A 41 11.24 -0.45 1.24
N PRO A 42 10.17 -0.55 2.07
CA PRO A 42 8.97 0.27 1.92
C PRO A 42 9.24 1.79 1.98
N MET A 43 10.33 2.23 2.61
CA MET A 43 10.73 3.64 2.64
C MET A 43 11.30 4.15 1.31
N LEU A 44 11.87 3.27 0.47
CA LEU A 44 12.42 3.62 -0.84
C LEU A 44 11.38 3.61 -1.97
N ARG A 45 10.13 3.18 -1.68
CA ARG A 45 8.99 3.24 -2.61
C ARG A 45 8.59 4.65 -3.07
N SER A 46 9.35 5.70 -2.74
CA SER A 46 9.04 7.08 -3.08
C SER A 46 9.78 7.63 -4.30
N VAL A 47 10.73 6.87 -4.88
CA VAL A 47 11.65 7.38 -5.93
C VAL A 47 11.53 6.61 -7.28
N GLY A 48 10.69 5.58 -7.36
CA GLY A 48 10.53 4.78 -8.58
C GLY A 48 9.57 5.38 -9.63
N PRO A 49 9.58 4.86 -10.87
CA PRO A 49 8.55 5.17 -11.85
C PRO A 49 7.15 4.87 -11.29
N ILE A 50 6.23 5.80 -11.54
CA ILE A 50 4.84 5.70 -11.14
C ILE A 50 4.10 5.00 -12.27
N GLN A 51 3.42 3.90 -11.95
CA GLN A 51 2.53 3.23 -12.89
C GLN A 51 1.09 3.35 -12.41
N TRP A 52 0.23 3.77 -13.33
CA TRP A 52 -1.20 3.88 -13.12
C TRP A 52 -1.90 2.69 -13.73
N MET A 53 -2.82 2.12 -12.97
CA MET A 53 -3.62 0.99 -13.40
C MET A 53 -5.07 1.25 -13.04
N ARG A 54 -5.99 0.87 -13.92
CA ARG A 54 -7.42 0.90 -13.63
C ARG A 54 -7.88 -0.50 -13.30
N MET A 55 -8.59 -0.64 -12.18
CA MET A 55 -9.21 -1.90 -11.78
C MET A 55 -10.70 -1.71 -11.51
N PRO A 56 -11.53 -2.71 -11.80
CA PRO A 56 -12.97 -2.66 -11.57
C PRO A 56 -13.29 -2.63 -10.07
N VAL A 57 -14.03 -1.62 -9.62
CA VAL A 57 -14.44 -1.46 -8.21
C VAL A 57 -15.86 -0.91 -8.14
N CYS A 58 -16.70 -1.50 -7.29
CA CYS A 58 -18.07 -1.00 -7.13
C CYS A 58 -18.12 0.38 -6.45
N PRO A 59 -19.17 1.20 -6.69
CA PRO A 59 -19.27 2.56 -6.14
C PRO A 59 -19.16 2.64 -4.62
N ILE A 60 -19.66 1.64 -3.89
CA ILE A 60 -19.59 1.56 -2.43
C ILE A 60 -18.14 1.41 -1.97
N CYS A 61 -17.38 0.53 -2.63
CA CYS A 61 -15.96 0.33 -2.32
C CYS A 61 -15.12 1.54 -2.73
N ILE A 62 -15.41 2.18 -3.87
CA ILE A 62 -14.78 3.46 -4.27
C ILE A 62 -15.02 4.53 -3.20
N TRP A 63 -16.26 4.66 -2.73
CA TRP A 63 -16.59 5.63 -1.68
C TRP A 63 -15.84 5.33 -0.38
N SER A 64 -15.79 4.07 0.06
CA SER A 64 -15.03 3.67 1.25
C SER A 64 -13.53 3.97 1.10
N MET A 65 -12.93 3.68 -0.06
CA MET A 65 -11.53 4.03 -0.35
C MET A 65 -11.30 5.54 -0.26
N ARG A 66 -12.18 6.34 -0.87
CA ARG A 66 -12.10 7.82 -0.79
C ARG A 66 -12.19 8.31 0.65
N GLN A 67 -13.13 7.78 1.44
CA GLN A 67 -13.24 8.15 2.86
C GLN A 67 -11.97 7.83 3.64
N ARG A 68 -11.32 6.69 3.37
CA ARG A 68 -10.02 6.33 3.99
C ARG A 68 -8.90 7.29 3.58
N VAL A 69 -8.86 7.72 2.31
CA VAL A 69 -7.89 8.71 1.83
C VAL A 69 -8.13 10.08 2.49
N TRP A 70 -9.37 10.52 2.60
CA TRP A 70 -9.71 11.76 3.29
C TRP A 70 -9.39 11.70 4.78
N LEU A 71 -9.73 10.61 5.44
CA LEU A 71 -9.38 10.38 6.85
C LEU A 71 -7.86 10.44 7.05
N ARG A 72 -7.09 9.86 6.12
CA ARG A 72 -5.63 9.98 6.09
C ARG A 72 -5.21 11.45 6.05
N ILE A 73 -5.61 12.17 5.01
CA ILE A 73 -5.25 13.58 4.84
C ILE A 73 -5.60 14.38 6.09
N LEU A 74 -6.79 14.15 6.66
CA LEU A 74 -7.23 14.80 7.89
C LEU A 74 -6.30 14.49 9.07
N ILE A 75 -6.01 13.21 9.34
CA ILE A 75 -5.13 12.79 10.46
C ILE A 75 -3.72 13.35 10.29
N PHE A 76 -3.20 13.38 9.06
CA PHE A 76 -1.91 14.00 8.75
C PHE A 76 -1.91 15.49 9.14
N TRP A 77 -2.89 16.26 8.68
CA TRP A 77 -2.97 17.70 8.99
C TRP A 77 -3.19 17.97 10.48
N VAL A 78 -3.98 17.14 11.16
CA VAL A 78 -4.16 17.22 12.61
C VAL A 78 -2.85 16.95 13.34
N GLY A 79 -2.12 15.88 13.00
CA GLY A 79 -0.83 15.55 13.59
C GLY A 79 0.24 16.62 13.32
N PHE A 80 0.28 17.15 12.10
CA PHE A 80 1.16 18.25 11.72
C PHE A 80 0.84 19.53 12.50
N GLY A 81 -0.43 19.94 12.55
CA GLY A 81 -0.89 21.10 13.31
C GLY A 81 -0.61 20.96 14.81
N ALA A 82 -0.86 19.79 15.39
CA ALA A 82 -0.52 19.49 16.78
C ALA A 82 0.99 19.61 17.04
N SER A 83 1.83 19.11 16.13
CA SER A 83 3.29 19.22 16.23
C SER A 83 3.76 20.68 16.19
N LEU A 84 3.17 21.51 15.32
CA LEU A 84 3.48 22.93 15.24
C LEU A 84 3.04 23.70 16.50
N ALA A 85 1.81 23.45 16.97
CA ALA A 85 1.30 24.07 18.18
C ALA A 85 2.16 23.71 19.40
N LEU A 86 2.59 22.45 19.48
CA LEU A 86 3.49 21.95 20.51
C LEU A 86 4.89 22.60 20.42
N ALA A 87 5.44 22.75 19.22
CA ALA A 87 6.71 23.44 19.00
C ALA A 87 6.67 24.91 19.43
N TRP A 88 5.58 25.60 19.07
CA TRP A 88 5.31 26.97 19.48
C TRP A 88 5.16 27.08 21.00
N TRP A 89 4.37 26.22 21.63
CA TRP A 89 4.20 26.22 23.08
C TRP A 89 5.52 25.99 23.82
N MET A 90 6.35 25.08 23.33
CA MET A 90 7.67 24.83 23.91
C MET A 90 8.67 25.97 23.69
N SER A 91 8.51 26.84 22.67
CA SER A 91 9.49 27.90 22.42
C SER A 91 9.60 28.89 23.58
N GLY A 92 8.57 29.01 24.41
CA GLY A 92 8.58 29.82 25.64
C GLY A 92 9.27 29.18 26.85
N TRP A 93 9.68 27.91 26.77
CA TRP A 93 10.31 27.21 27.90
C TRP A 93 11.84 27.44 27.93
N PRO A 94 12.47 27.50 29.11
CA PRO A 94 13.93 27.55 29.19
C PRO A 94 14.57 26.33 28.53
N ALA A 95 15.72 26.53 27.88
CA ALA A 95 16.42 25.48 27.16
C ALA A 95 17.10 24.51 28.14
N SER A 96 16.42 23.40 28.48
CA SER A 96 17.01 22.27 29.19
C SER A 96 17.36 21.13 28.22
N GLY A 97 18.32 20.27 28.60
CA GLY A 97 18.63 19.07 27.83
C GLY A 97 17.44 18.11 27.71
N GLU A 98 16.62 18.04 28.76
CA GLU A 98 15.40 17.21 28.85
C GLU A 98 14.30 17.65 27.89
N ARG A 99 14.20 18.96 27.60
CA ARG A 99 13.21 19.53 26.67
C ARG A 99 13.28 18.88 25.28
N LYS A 100 14.47 18.54 24.80
CA LYS A 100 14.65 17.90 23.48
C LYS A 100 14.01 16.51 23.44
N TRP A 101 14.11 15.74 24.51
CA TRP A 101 13.54 14.40 24.60
C TRP A 101 12.02 14.44 24.73
N LEU A 102 11.49 15.35 25.56
CA LEU A 102 10.06 15.59 25.67
C LEU A 102 9.45 16.03 24.34
N PHE A 103 10.13 16.93 23.61
CA PHE A 103 9.71 17.35 22.28
C PHE A 103 9.63 16.17 21.32
N LYS A 104 10.69 15.37 21.21
CA LYS A 104 10.70 14.18 20.35
C LYS A 104 9.58 13.20 20.71
N ALA A 105 9.42 12.86 21.99
CA ALA A 105 8.40 11.92 22.44
C ALA A 105 6.98 12.41 22.09
N ALA A 106 6.71 13.69 22.30
CA ALA A 106 5.41 14.27 22.01
C ALA A 106 5.14 14.40 20.51
N VAL A 107 6.16 14.69 19.68
CA VAL A 107 6.04 14.60 18.22
C VAL A 107 5.75 13.16 17.79
N TYR A 108 6.51 12.17 18.25
CA TYR A 108 6.22 10.77 17.91
C TYR A 108 4.81 10.34 18.33
N LEU A 109 4.35 10.76 19.50
CA LEU A 109 2.99 10.49 19.97
C LEU A 109 1.93 11.17 19.10
N ALA A 110 2.16 12.41 18.66
CA ALA A 110 1.26 13.13 17.76
C ALA A 110 1.19 12.48 16.36
N TRP A 111 2.28 11.86 15.92
CA TRP A 111 2.36 11.16 14.63
C TRP A 111 1.97 9.68 14.71
N ALA A 112 1.84 9.09 15.90
CA ALA A 112 1.48 7.69 16.06
C ALA A 112 0.14 7.30 15.39
N PRO A 113 -0.94 8.10 15.48
CA PRO A 113 -2.20 7.80 14.78
C PRO A 113 -2.02 7.74 13.26
N TRP A 114 -1.20 8.63 12.70
CA TRP A 114 -0.88 8.62 11.28
C TRP A 114 -0.16 7.32 10.88
N MET A 115 0.83 6.90 11.68
CA MET A 115 1.56 5.65 11.44
C MET A 115 0.64 4.42 11.52
N LEU A 116 -0.27 4.35 12.49
CA LEU A 116 -1.25 3.27 12.59
C LEU A 116 -2.18 3.20 11.37
N VAL A 117 -2.60 4.35 10.85
CA VAL A 117 -3.45 4.41 9.64
C VAL A 117 -2.68 3.99 8.39
N LEU A 118 -1.39 4.32 8.29
CA LEU A 118 -0.54 3.83 7.19
C LEU A 118 -0.42 2.30 7.20
N LEU A 119 -0.37 1.67 8.37
CA LEU A 119 -0.26 0.22 8.51
C LEU A 119 -1.58 -0.52 8.25
N GLY A 120 -2.73 0.09 8.55
CA GLY A 120 -4.03 -0.58 8.49
C GLY A 120 -4.69 -0.66 7.11
N ILE A 121 -4.17 0.03 6.10
CA ILE A 121 -4.82 0.13 4.79
C ILE A 121 -4.00 -0.61 3.75
N HIS A 122 -4.41 -1.85 3.50
CA HIS A 122 -3.97 -2.58 2.33
C HIS A 122 -4.90 -2.34 1.15
N LEU A 123 -4.31 -2.24 -0.03
CA LEU A 123 -5.05 -2.23 -1.29
C LEU A 123 -5.58 -3.65 -1.57
N PRO A 124 -6.67 -3.80 -2.34
CA PRO A 124 -7.18 -5.11 -2.75
C PRO A 124 -6.18 -5.86 -3.65
N VAL A 125 -5.43 -5.08 -4.43
CA VAL A 125 -4.36 -5.52 -5.33
C VAL A 125 -3.14 -4.67 -5.03
N GLU A 126 -2.03 -5.31 -4.70
CA GLU A 126 -0.73 -4.66 -4.57
C GLU A 126 0.08 -4.98 -5.83
N LEU A 127 0.63 -3.94 -6.47
CA LEU A 127 1.43 -4.08 -7.69
C LEU A 127 2.89 -3.77 -7.35
N THR A 128 3.77 -4.73 -7.61
CA THR A 128 5.22 -4.56 -7.45
C THR A 128 5.85 -4.57 -8.84
N ILE A 129 6.71 -3.58 -9.10
CA ILE A 129 7.42 -3.49 -10.38
C ILE A 129 8.77 -4.17 -10.19
N CYS A 130 8.98 -5.28 -10.89
CA CYS A 130 10.25 -6.00 -10.96
C CYS A 130 11.07 -5.51 -12.17
N ASP A 131 12.22 -6.11 -12.49
CA ASP A 131 13.09 -5.62 -13.57
C ASP A 131 12.42 -5.74 -14.95
N ASP A 132 11.86 -6.90 -15.29
CA ASP A 132 11.18 -7.16 -16.58
C ASP A 132 9.68 -7.49 -16.42
N THR A 133 9.23 -7.75 -15.19
CA THR A 133 7.86 -8.18 -14.88
C THR A 133 7.15 -7.21 -13.92
N LEU A 134 5.84 -7.35 -13.87
CA LEU A 134 4.93 -6.71 -12.93
C LEU A 134 4.31 -7.82 -12.07
N ARG A 135 4.62 -7.82 -10.77
CA ARG A 135 4.08 -8.78 -9.80
C ARG A 135 2.81 -8.24 -9.18
N TYR A 136 1.68 -8.89 -9.45
CA TYR A 136 0.37 -8.62 -8.91
C TYR A 136 0.10 -9.47 -7.68
N THR A 137 -0.23 -8.84 -6.57
CA THR A 137 -0.55 -9.52 -5.30
C THR A 137 -2.01 -9.29 -4.95
N PHE A 138 -2.80 -10.36 -4.97
CA PHE A 138 -4.23 -10.33 -4.67
C PHE A 138 -4.54 -10.87 -3.28
N LYS A 139 -5.51 -10.25 -2.62
CA LYS A 139 -6.07 -10.75 -1.34
C LYS A 139 -7.17 -11.77 -1.53
N SER A 140 -7.99 -11.59 -2.57
CA SER A 140 -9.14 -12.45 -2.84
C SER A 140 -8.74 -13.60 -3.77
N ARG A 141 -8.88 -14.84 -3.26
CA ARG A 141 -8.61 -16.06 -4.04
C ARG A 141 -9.42 -16.13 -5.33
N ARG A 142 -10.73 -15.88 -5.22
CA ARG A 142 -11.64 -15.96 -6.37
C ARG A 142 -11.28 -14.91 -7.44
N PHE A 143 -10.91 -13.71 -7.02
CA PHE A 143 -10.50 -12.67 -7.96
C PHE A 143 -9.19 -13.02 -8.65
N SER A 144 -8.22 -13.58 -7.91
CA SER A 144 -6.96 -14.05 -8.51
C SER A 144 -7.14 -15.20 -9.49
N GLU A 145 -8.04 -16.15 -9.22
CA GLU A 145 -8.30 -17.28 -10.12
C GLU A 145 -8.89 -16.79 -11.45
N ASP A 146 -9.85 -15.85 -11.40
CA ASP A 146 -10.41 -15.25 -12.61
C ASP A 146 -9.35 -14.41 -13.36
N PHE A 147 -8.49 -13.69 -12.64
CA PHE A 147 -7.40 -12.92 -13.23
C PHE A 147 -6.39 -13.84 -13.94
N ALA A 148 -6.01 -14.94 -13.31
CA ALA A 148 -5.13 -15.95 -13.87
C ALA A 148 -5.70 -16.52 -15.17
N ALA A 149 -6.99 -16.86 -15.17
CA ALA A 149 -7.68 -17.41 -16.33
C ALA A 149 -7.77 -16.42 -17.50
N LEU A 150 -7.94 -15.12 -17.23
CA LEU A 150 -8.01 -14.09 -18.27
C LEU A 150 -6.65 -13.76 -18.90
N ASN A 151 -5.57 -13.89 -18.14
CA ASN A 151 -4.22 -13.51 -18.60
C ASN A 151 -3.34 -14.70 -18.97
N ASP A 152 -3.86 -15.93 -18.87
CA ASP A 152 -3.12 -17.18 -19.10
C ASP A 152 -1.82 -17.26 -18.29
N VAL A 153 -1.91 -16.92 -16.99
CA VAL A 153 -0.77 -16.92 -16.06
C VAL A 153 -1.00 -17.88 -14.91
N GLU A 154 0.06 -18.60 -14.55
CA GLU A 154 0.07 -19.47 -13.37
C GLU A 154 0.45 -18.68 -12.12
N ALA A 155 -0.03 -19.14 -10.96
CA ALA A 155 0.35 -18.54 -9.69
C ALA A 155 1.82 -18.84 -9.41
N THR A 156 2.60 -17.81 -9.07
CA THR A 156 3.99 -17.97 -8.65
C THR A 156 4.01 -18.48 -7.21
N ASP A 157 4.54 -19.68 -6.97
CA ASP A 157 4.69 -20.22 -5.62
C ASP A 157 5.98 -19.69 -4.98
N ASP A 158 5.84 -18.58 -4.26
CA ASP A 158 6.94 -17.93 -3.52
C ASP A 158 7.62 -18.86 -2.49
N ARG A 159 7.02 -20.01 -2.12
CA ARG A 159 7.66 -21.00 -1.24
C ARG A 159 8.95 -21.57 -1.83
N SER A 160 9.03 -21.69 -3.15
CA SER A 160 10.20 -22.28 -3.80
C SER A 160 11.46 -21.42 -3.68
N GLU A 161 11.31 -20.10 -3.54
CA GLU A 161 12.44 -19.18 -3.35
C GLU A 161 12.92 -19.15 -1.90
N GLU A 162 12.02 -19.22 -0.92
CA GLU A 162 12.37 -19.25 0.50
C GLU A 162 13.13 -20.55 0.87
N GLU A 163 12.74 -21.68 0.27
CA GLU A 163 13.40 -22.97 0.47
C GLU A 163 14.78 -23.03 -0.20
N ALA A 164 15.01 -22.27 -1.28
CA ALA A 164 16.31 -22.17 -1.97
C ALA A 164 17.32 -21.25 -1.25
N MET A 165 16.86 -20.38 -0.34
CA MET A 165 17.72 -19.49 0.44
C MET A 165 18.16 -20.07 1.79
N LEU A 166 17.63 -21.22 2.19
CA LEU A 166 18.12 -21.92 3.37
C LEU A 166 19.49 -22.54 3.06
N PRO A 167 20.52 -22.29 3.89
CA PRO A 167 21.79 -22.98 3.73
C PRO A 167 21.55 -24.50 3.85
N PRO A 168 22.27 -25.33 3.08
CA PRO A 168 22.14 -26.78 3.19
C PRO A 168 22.40 -27.21 4.64
N ASP A 169 21.52 -28.07 5.18
CA ASP A 169 21.71 -28.66 6.51
C ASP A 169 22.98 -29.52 6.51
N ASP A 170 24.03 -29.03 7.16
CA ASP A 170 25.28 -29.76 7.45
C ASP A 170 25.17 -30.62 8.73
#